data_AF-T0PH31-F1
#
_entry.id   AF-T0PH31-F1
#
_cell.length_a   1.000
_cell.length_b   1.000
_cell.length_c   1.000
_cell.angle_alpha   90.00
_cell.angle_beta   90.00
_cell.angle_gamma   90.00
#
_symmetry.space_group_name_H-M   'P 1'
#
loop_
_entity.id
_entity.type
_entity.pdbx_description
1 polymer ?
#
loop_
_entity_poly.entity_id
_entity_poly.type
_entity_poly.pdbx_seq_one_letter_code
_entity_poly.pdbx_strand_id
1 'polypeptide(L)'
;MIPTSIEWSESPYTNGWATACLNGFECVRAILLHPEPFTVENDLLTPTFKLKRNDVKKLFIKQIDALYVKTGDVVAGKNVHQK
;
A
#
# COMPACT_ATOMS: atom_id res chain seq x y z
N MET A 1 -13.15 -42.48 -2.49
CA MET A 1 -13.04 -42.20 -1.04
C MET A 1 -12.27 -40.91 -0.90
N ILE A 2 -12.96 -39.81 -0.65
CA ILE A 2 -12.39 -38.47 -0.55
C ILE A 2 -11.84 -38.34 0.87
N PRO A 3 -10.58 -37.94 1.10
CA PRO A 3 -10.08 -37.82 2.46
C PRO A 3 -10.78 -36.65 3.17
N THR A 4 -11.59 -36.99 4.16
CA THR A 4 -12.26 -36.10 5.10
C THR A 4 -11.30 -35.74 6.23
N SER A 5 -10.32 -34.87 5.98
CA SER A 5 -9.64 -34.04 6.97
C SER A 5 -8.50 -33.30 6.28
N ILE A 6 -8.70 -32.01 6.04
CA ILE A 6 -7.60 -31.09 5.78
C ILE A 6 -7.00 -30.81 7.15
N GLU A 7 -5.89 -31.46 7.46
CA GLU A 7 -4.98 -31.01 8.51
C GLU A 7 -4.35 -29.70 8.03
N TRP A 8 -4.85 -28.59 8.58
CA TRP A 8 -4.14 -27.33 8.58
C TRP A 8 -2.94 -27.49 9.51
N SER A 9 -1.85 -28.06 9.01
CA SER A 9 -0.56 -27.90 9.67
C SER A 9 -0.24 -26.41 9.68
N GLU A 10 -0.09 -25.87 10.89
CA GLU A 10 0.29 -24.49 11.12
C GLU A 10 1.56 -24.17 10.32
N SER A 11 1.41 -23.38 9.26
CA SER A 11 2.53 -22.80 8.56
C SER A 11 3.25 -21.88 9.55
N PRO A 12 4.56 -22.05 9.81
CA PRO A 12 5.30 -21.28 10.82
C PRO A 12 5.42 -19.77 10.50
N TYR A 13 4.75 -19.30 9.45
CA TYR A 13 4.70 -17.90 9.04
C TYR A 13 3.42 -17.17 9.46
N THR A 14 2.44 -17.82 10.11
CA THR A 14 1.22 -17.13 10.58
C THR A 14 1.32 -16.77 12.05
N ASN A 15 2.00 -15.67 12.33
CA ASN A 15 1.96 -15.00 13.63
C ASN A 15 0.59 -14.31 13.81
N GLY A 16 -0.47 -15.03 14.21
CA GLY A 16 -1.66 -14.51 14.94
C GLY A 16 -2.53 -13.38 14.33
N TRP A 17 -2.10 -12.75 13.24
CA TRP A 17 -2.79 -11.70 12.49
C TRP A 17 -2.87 -12.15 11.03
N ALA A 18 -3.54 -13.28 10.79
CA ALA A 18 -3.96 -13.66 9.44
C ALA A 18 -5.06 -12.69 8.95
N THR A 19 -4.71 -11.41 8.84
CA THR A 19 -5.31 -10.48 7.89
C THR A 19 -5.34 -11.23 6.56
N ALA A 20 -6.53 -11.34 5.98
CA ALA A 20 -6.91 -12.06 4.76
C ALA A 20 -5.74 -12.44 3.85
N CYS A 21 -5.74 -13.65 3.25
CA CYS A 21 -4.74 -14.21 2.31
C CYS A 21 -4.21 -13.23 1.24
N LEU A 22 -3.44 -12.24 1.67
CA LEU A 22 -2.91 -11.13 0.91
C LEU A 22 -1.41 -11.32 0.88
N ASN A 23 -0.83 -11.06 -0.27
CA ASN A 23 0.59 -11.13 -0.44
C ASN A 23 1.25 -10.00 0.34
N GLY A 24 2.51 -10.18 0.75
CA GLY A 24 3.23 -9.16 1.52
C GLY A 24 3.30 -7.78 0.84
N PHE A 25 3.23 -7.73 -0.50
CA PHE A 25 3.19 -6.48 -1.28
C PHE A 25 1.83 -5.77 -1.28
N GLU A 26 0.77 -6.44 -0.84
CA GLU A 26 -0.58 -5.87 -0.67
C GLU A 26 -0.76 -5.27 0.73
N CYS A 27 0.14 -5.60 1.66
CA CYS A 27 0.14 -5.08 3.02
C CYS A 27 0.80 -3.69 3.10
N VAL A 28 0.10 -2.73 3.68
CA VAL A 28 0.61 -1.36 3.86
C VAL A 28 1.72 -1.35 4.92
N ARG A 29 2.90 -0.84 4.57
CA ARG A 29 4.07 -0.80 5.47
C ARG A 29 4.28 0.53 6.20
N ALA A 30 3.79 1.64 5.65
CA ALA A 30 3.84 2.95 6.29
C ALA A 30 2.72 3.87 5.78
N ILE A 31 2.25 4.78 6.63
CA ILE A 31 1.17 5.73 6.35
C ILE A 31 1.61 7.12 6.81
N LEU A 32 1.24 8.15 6.05
CA LEU A 32 1.33 9.55 6.44
C LEU A 32 -0.06 10.17 6.36
N LEU A 33 -0.46 10.90 7.40
CA LEU A 33 -1.75 11.59 7.44
C LEU A 33 -1.57 13.06 7.07
N HIS A 34 -2.34 13.52 6.10
CA HIS A 34 -2.40 14.92 5.70
C HIS A 34 -3.66 15.56 6.29
N PRO A 35 -3.60 16.74 6.93
CA PRO A 35 -4.74 17.35 7.59
C PRO A 35 -5.78 17.89 6.60
N GLU A 36 -5.37 18.28 5.39
CA GLU A 36 -6.28 18.83 4.38
C GLU A 36 -6.85 17.72 3.49
N PRO A 37 -8.18 17.65 3.29
CA PRO A 37 -8.82 16.68 2.43
C PRO A 37 -8.56 16.97 0.94
N PHE A 38 -8.69 15.94 0.11
CA PHE A 38 -8.72 16.10 -1.34
C PHE A 38 -10.10 16.55 -1.77
N THR A 39 -10.18 17.61 -2.57
CA THR A 39 -11.45 18.18 -3.02
C THR A 39 -11.42 18.48 -4.52
N VAL A 40 -12.55 18.90 -5.08
CA VAL A 40 -12.61 19.33 -6.48
C VAL A 40 -12.06 20.76 -6.61
N GLU A 41 -12.22 21.59 -5.57
CA GLU A 41 -11.79 22.99 -5.51
C GLU A 41 -10.26 23.14 -5.43
N ASN A 42 -9.57 22.22 -4.74
CA ASN A 42 -8.11 22.18 -4.71
C ASN A 42 -7.49 21.42 -5.91
N ASP A 43 -8.31 21.09 -6.90
CA ASP A 43 -7.92 20.43 -8.14
C ASP A 43 -7.26 19.04 -7.96
N LEU A 44 -7.52 18.37 -6.83
CA LEU A 44 -6.98 17.03 -6.53
C LEU A 44 -7.95 15.91 -6.88
N LEU A 45 -9.24 16.23 -7.04
CA LEU A 45 -10.27 15.31 -7.49
C LEU A 45 -10.82 15.71 -8.86
N THR A 46 -11.28 14.73 -9.63
CA THR A 46 -12.15 14.97 -10.79
C THR A 46 -13.53 15.44 -10.31
N PRO A 47 -14.35 16.08 -11.18
CA PRO A 47 -15.74 16.39 -10.86
C PRO A 47 -16.59 15.17 -10.46
N THR A 48 -16.12 13.96 -10.81
CA THR A 48 -16.71 12.66 -10.44
C THR A 48 -16.10 12.04 -9.18
N PHE A 49 -15.40 12.84 -8.35
CA PHE A 49 -14.77 12.41 -7.10
C PHE A 49 -13.76 11.27 -7.24
N LYS A 50 -13.01 11.24 -8.36
CA LYS A 50 -11.85 10.36 -8.52
C LYS A 50 -10.56 11.13 -8.28
N LEU A 51 -9.62 10.50 -7.60
CA LEU A 51 -8.31 11.10 -7.33
C LEU A 51 -7.55 11.35 -8.64
N LYS A 52 -7.10 12.59 -8.85
CA LYS A 52 -6.17 12.96 -9.93
C LYS A 52 -4.76 12.51 -9.55
N ARG A 53 -4.48 11.22 -9.82
CA ARG A 53 -3.24 10.54 -9.42
C ARG A 53 -1.96 11.31 -9.79
N ASN A 54 -1.91 11.87 -10.99
CA ASN A 54 -0.70 12.57 -11.46
C ASN A 54 -0.44 13.85 -10.65
N ASP A 55 -1.47 14.63 -10.36
CA ASP A 55 -1.34 15.91 -9.69
C ASP A 55 -1.10 15.73 -8.18
N VAL A 56 -1.82 14.79 -7.57
CA VAL A 56 -1.55 14.37 -6.18
C VAL A 56 -0.14 13.81 -6.04
N LYS A 57 0.32 12.95 -6.96
CA LYS A 57 1.70 12.43 -6.94
C LYS A 57 2.73 13.56 -6.98
N LYS A 58 2.57 14.56 -7.86
CA LYS A 58 3.50 15.70 -7.95
C LYS A 58 3.57 16.49 -6.65
N LEU A 59 2.43 16.71 -6.00
CA LEU A 59 2.35 17.45 -4.73
C LEU A 59 2.97 16.70 -3.56
N PHE A 60 2.76 15.38 -3.50
CA PHE A 60 3.17 14.54 -2.37
C PHE A 60 4.45 13.71 -2.60
N ILE A 61 5.17 13.91 -3.71
CA ILE A 61 6.31 13.07 -4.08
C ILE A 61 7.37 13.01 -2.97
N LYS A 62 7.65 14.14 -2.31
CA LYS A 62 8.65 14.22 -1.24
C LYS A 62 8.26 13.37 -0.03
N GLN A 63 6.98 13.38 0.33
CA GLN A 63 6.44 12.59 1.43
C GLN A 63 6.44 11.10 1.09
N ILE A 64 6.07 10.77 -0.16
CA ILE A 64 6.08 9.39 -0.67
C ILE A 64 7.52 8.83 -0.65
N ASP A 65 8.49 9.60 -1.13
CA ASP A 65 9.91 9.20 -1.13
C ASP A 65 10.43 8.96 0.29
N ALA A 66 10.08 9.84 1.22
CA ALA A 66 10.43 9.68 2.63
C ALA A 66 9.80 8.41 3.26
N LEU A 67 8.57 8.05 2.88
CA LEU A 67 7.92 6.83 3.33
C LEU A 67 8.63 5.57 2.79
N TYR A 68 9.01 5.55 1.51
CA TYR A 68 9.76 4.43 0.93
C TYR A 68 11.15 4.26 1.56
N VAL A 69 11.84 5.36 1.85
CA VAL A 69 13.11 5.31 2.59
C VAL A 69 12.92 4.74 3.99
N LYS A 70 11.81 5.09 4.67
CA LYS A 70 11.51 4.60 6.02
C LYS A 70 11.16 3.11 6.06
N THR A 71 10.46 2.57 5.06
CA THR A 71 10.11 1.14 5.01
C THR A 71 11.28 0.27 4.57
N GLY A 72 12.21 0.81 3.78
CA GLY A 72 13.35 0.05 3.25
C GLY A 72 12.97 -0.96 2.17
N ASP A 73 11.78 -0.81 1.56
CA ASP A 73 11.37 -1.63 0.42
C ASP A 73 12.16 -1.22 -0.83
N VAL A 74 13.19 -2.01 -1.14
CA VAL A 74 13.99 -1.81 -2.33
C VAL A 74 13.72 -2.93 -3.35
N VAL A 75 13.49 -2.54 -4.60
CA VAL A 75 13.39 -3.50 -5.71
C VAL A 75 14.75 -3.47 -6.41
N ALA A 76 15.43 -4.62 -6.47
CA ALA A 76 16.78 -4.74 -7.00
C ALA A 76 17.78 -3.74 -6.36
N GLY A 77 17.62 -3.47 -5.05
CA GLY A 77 18.51 -2.59 -4.29
C GLY A 77 18.28 -1.09 -4.48
N LYS A 78 17.19 -0.66 -5.12
CA LYS A 78 16.84 0.75 -5.30
C LYS A 78 15.36 1.03 -5.09
N ASN A 79 15.03 2.27 -4.72
CA ASN A 79 13.65 2.75 -4.71
C ASN A 79 13.21 3.03 -6.16
N VAL A 80 12.32 2.18 -6.66
CA VAL A 80 11.81 2.29 -8.03
C VAL A 80 10.68 3.31 -8.06
N HIS A 81 10.83 4.34 -8.87
CA HIS A 81 9.78 5.33 -9.08
C HIS A 81 8.88 4.84 -10.21
N GLN A 82 7.58 4.75 -9.94
CA GLN A 82 6.60 4.55 -10.99
C GLN A 82 6.66 5.78 -11.91
N LYS A 83 6.75 5.61 -13.23
CA LYS A 83 6.74 6.73 -14.18
C LYS A 83 5.37 7.41 -14.16
#